data_AF-A0A1M7UGC5-F1
#
_entry.id   AF-A0A1M7UGC5-F1
#
_cell.length_a   1.000
_cell.length_b   1.000
_cell.length_c   1.000
_cell.angle_alpha   90.00
_cell.angle_beta   90.00
_cell.angle_gamma   90.00
#
_symmetry.space_group_name_H-M   'P 1'
#
loop_
_entity.id
_entity.type
_entity.pdbx_description
1 polymer ?
#
loop_
_entity_poly.entity_id
_entity_poly.type
_entity_poly.pdbx_seq_one_letter_code
_entity_poly.pdbx_strand_id
1 'polypeptide(L)'
;MLNDTLSPVDQCGCGDTGYLTSRTLPIALDHGAGKVINVPVYSCGSSMCDEYRIPSAVASRLDELAEEMEAKGVLVMAFSWEASPEDTLGYQDSLSQGFIWKFQNRSYEDARVLFVINGDTLVLQSKLDPTEYYLLKRLEESKDGVFFSFSKFIEEDEELTYEKYIELEPSFQKELGVVKMEEVEDMLSEEFGELCD
;
A
#
# COMPACT_ATOMS: atom_id res chain seq x y z
N MET A 1 -22.02 14.35 7.02
CA MET A 1 -21.27 13.90 5.84
C MET A 1 -19.96 13.37 6.39
N LEU A 2 -19.92 12.08 6.69
CA LEU A 2 -18.65 11.43 6.99
C LEU A 2 -17.96 11.32 5.63
N ASN A 3 -16.81 11.96 5.47
CA ASN A 3 -15.90 11.60 4.39
C ASN A 3 -15.43 10.19 4.77
N ASP A 4 -16.14 9.18 4.29
CA ASP A 4 -15.84 7.75 4.48
C ASP A 4 -14.62 7.32 3.62
N THR A 5 -13.63 8.21 3.45
CA THR A 5 -12.33 7.85 2.91
C THR A 5 -11.53 7.21 4.02
N LEU A 6 -11.24 5.91 3.85
CA LEU A 6 -10.35 5.19 4.75
C LEU A 6 -9.00 5.90 4.82
N SER A 7 -8.46 6.09 6.01
CA SER A 7 -7.08 6.57 6.14
C SER A 7 -6.11 5.52 5.59
N PRO A 8 -5.00 5.92 4.93
CA PRO A 8 -3.96 4.96 4.54
C PRO A 8 -3.23 4.34 5.74
N VAL A 9 -3.25 5.02 6.89
CA VAL A 9 -2.57 4.61 8.13
C VAL A 9 -3.50 4.80 9.33
N ASP A 10 -3.57 3.81 10.19
CA ASP A 10 -4.29 3.84 11.47
C ASP A 10 -3.64 2.83 12.44
N GLN A 11 -4.41 2.19 13.33
CA GLN A 11 -3.92 1.17 14.25
C GLN A 11 -4.21 -0.24 13.75
N CYS A 12 -3.19 -1.08 13.83
CA CYS A 12 -3.24 -2.53 13.69
C CYS A 12 -3.99 -3.16 14.89
N GLY A 13 -4.38 -4.43 14.78
CA GLY A 13 -5.09 -5.13 15.87
C GLY A 13 -4.28 -5.20 17.17
N CYS A 14 -2.95 -5.30 17.07
CA CYS A 14 -2.05 -5.38 18.22
C CYS A 14 -1.81 -4.04 18.94
N GLY A 15 -2.32 -2.93 18.38
CA GLY A 15 -2.14 -1.57 18.90
C GLY A 15 -1.00 -0.76 18.28
N ASP A 16 -0.14 -1.38 17.45
CA ASP A 16 0.90 -0.68 16.68
C ASP A 16 0.33 0.04 15.44
N THR A 17 1.20 0.76 14.72
CA THR A 17 0.86 1.37 13.43
C THR A 17 0.42 0.30 12.42
N GLY A 18 -0.78 0.46 11.89
CA GLY A 18 -1.36 -0.38 10.85
C GLY A 18 -1.48 0.39 9.54
N TYR A 19 -1.13 -0.28 8.45
CA TYR A 19 -1.25 0.24 7.09
C TYR A 19 -2.47 -0.38 6.44
N LEU A 20 -3.18 0.41 5.62
CA LEU A 20 -4.35 -0.07 4.91
C LEU A 20 -3.92 -1.11 3.86
N THR A 21 -4.40 -2.33 4.02
CA THR A 21 -4.16 -3.46 3.12
C THR A 21 -5.48 -4.17 2.79
N SER A 22 -5.41 -5.30 2.10
CA SER A 22 -6.57 -6.12 1.75
C SER A 22 -6.39 -7.55 2.22
N ARG A 23 -7.45 -8.16 2.78
CA ARG A 23 -7.48 -9.56 3.22
C ARG A 23 -8.74 -10.29 2.73
N THR A 24 -8.68 -11.62 2.73
CA THR A 24 -9.89 -12.44 2.59
C THR A 24 -10.43 -12.74 3.97
N LEU A 25 -11.68 -12.37 4.26
CA LEU A 25 -12.32 -12.61 5.55
C LEU A 25 -13.46 -13.64 5.42
N PRO A 26 -13.61 -14.55 6.39
CA PRO A 26 -14.80 -15.38 6.49
C PRO A 26 -16.00 -14.52 6.92
N ILE A 27 -17.18 -14.81 6.38
CA ILE A 27 -18.46 -14.22 6.79
C ILE A 27 -19.41 -15.33 7.20
N ALA A 28 -20.15 -15.11 8.30
CA ALA A 28 -21.25 -15.97 8.70
C ALA A 28 -22.47 -15.69 7.83
N LEU A 29 -23.08 -16.74 7.29
CA LEU A 29 -24.33 -16.69 6.52
C LEU A 29 -25.35 -17.65 7.18
N ASP A 30 -26.64 -17.42 6.96
CA ASP A 30 -27.75 -18.25 7.43
C ASP A 30 -27.62 -19.73 7.01
N HIS A 31 -26.96 -19.97 5.87
CA HIS A 31 -26.77 -21.31 5.31
C HIS A 31 -25.33 -21.86 5.46
N GLY A 32 -24.48 -21.20 6.25
CA GLY A 32 -23.12 -21.68 6.54
C GLY A 32 -22.09 -20.56 6.63
N ALA A 33 -20.92 -20.78 6.05
CA ALA A 33 -19.85 -19.79 6.01
C ALA A 33 -19.53 -19.41 4.57
N GLY A 34 -19.51 -18.12 4.30
CA GLY A 34 -18.98 -17.53 3.08
C GLY A 34 -17.61 -16.92 3.28
N LYS A 35 -17.06 -16.32 2.23
CA LYS A 35 -15.87 -15.47 2.32
C LYS A 35 -15.99 -14.25 1.41
N VAL A 36 -15.49 -13.13 1.91
CA VAL A 36 -15.32 -11.91 1.13
C VAL A 36 -13.84 -11.71 0.85
N ILE A 37 -13.48 -11.57 -0.43
CA ILE A 37 -12.10 -11.29 -0.87
C ILE A 37 -11.87 -9.78 -0.99
N ASN A 38 -10.61 -9.35 -0.87
CA ASN A 38 -10.19 -7.95 -0.98
C ASN A 38 -10.83 -7.01 0.05
N VAL A 39 -11.08 -7.49 1.27
CA VAL A 39 -11.63 -6.69 2.36
C VAL A 39 -10.56 -5.74 2.89
N PRO A 40 -10.82 -4.42 2.97
CA PRO A 40 -9.88 -3.47 3.52
C PRO A 40 -9.68 -3.68 5.02
N VAL A 41 -8.42 -3.76 5.45
CA VAL A 41 -8.06 -3.90 6.86
C VAL A 41 -6.80 -3.10 7.17
N TYR A 42 -6.63 -2.72 8.43
CA TYR A 42 -5.34 -2.23 8.91
C TYR A 42 -4.52 -3.40 9.43
N SER A 43 -3.37 -3.64 8.83
CA SER A 43 -2.41 -4.66 9.25
C SER A 43 -1.04 -4.05 9.48
N CYS A 44 -0.30 -4.65 10.40
CA CYS A 44 1.07 -4.26 10.68
C CYS A 44 1.99 -4.55 9.48
N GLY A 45 3.10 -3.82 9.38
CA GLY A 45 4.14 -4.08 8.38
C GLY A 45 5.07 -5.26 8.71
N SER A 46 4.94 -5.82 9.91
CA SER A 46 5.76 -6.94 10.41
C SER A 46 5.14 -8.29 10.07
N SER A 47 5.96 -9.23 9.60
CA SER A 47 5.58 -10.63 9.40
C SER A 47 5.27 -11.38 10.70
N MET A 48 5.60 -10.79 11.86
CA MET A 48 5.39 -11.39 13.19
C MET A 48 4.03 -11.03 13.80
N CYS A 49 3.24 -10.17 13.14
CA CYS A 49 1.91 -9.77 13.59
C CYS A 49 0.83 -10.19 12.60
N ASP A 50 0.05 -11.21 12.99
CA ASP A 50 -1.10 -11.68 12.21
C ASP A 50 -2.39 -10.90 12.50
N GLU A 51 -2.39 -10.04 13.51
CA GLU A 51 -3.55 -9.25 13.91
C GLU A 51 -3.89 -8.17 12.89
N TYR A 52 -5.17 -7.82 12.83
CA TYR A 52 -5.68 -6.80 11.94
C TYR A 52 -6.88 -6.10 12.56
N ARG A 53 -7.16 -4.88 12.11
CA ARG A 53 -8.32 -4.11 12.52
C ARG A 53 -9.21 -3.81 11.32
N ILE A 54 -10.49 -4.12 11.42
CA ILE A 54 -11.48 -3.78 10.39
C ILE A 54 -11.96 -2.34 10.64
N PRO A 55 -11.86 -1.43 9.66
CA PRO A 55 -12.44 -0.10 9.79
C PRO A 55 -13.96 -0.16 9.99
N SER A 56 -14.53 0.77 10.76
CA SER A 56 -15.98 0.76 11.06
C SER A 56 -16.85 0.82 9.80
N ALA A 57 -16.47 1.63 8.81
CA ALA A 57 -17.17 1.71 7.52
C ALA A 57 -17.14 0.38 6.75
N VAL A 58 -16.03 -0.36 6.85
CA VAL A 58 -15.88 -1.69 6.23
C VAL A 58 -16.73 -2.71 6.96
N ALA A 59 -16.77 -2.68 8.30
CA ALA A 59 -17.59 -3.60 9.09
C ALA A 59 -19.07 -3.48 8.71
N SER A 60 -19.61 -2.25 8.64
CA SER A 60 -20.99 -2.02 8.19
C SER A 60 -21.24 -2.57 6.79
N ARG A 61 -20.30 -2.37 5.85
CA ARG A 61 -20.43 -2.87 4.48
C ARG A 61 -20.35 -4.39 4.39
N LEU A 62 -19.59 -5.06 5.27
CA LEU A 62 -19.52 -6.52 5.30
C LEU A 62 -20.86 -7.15 5.68
N ASP A 63 -21.61 -6.52 6.59
CA ASP A 63 -22.96 -6.99 6.97
C ASP A 63 -23.92 -6.90 5.76
N GLU A 64 -23.89 -5.81 5.01
CA GLU A 64 -24.67 -5.65 3.77
C GLU A 64 -24.28 -6.68 2.70
N LEU A 65 -22.97 -6.90 2.51
CA LEU A 65 -22.47 -7.91 1.58
C LEU A 65 -22.90 -9.32 1.99
N ALA A 66 -23.03 -9.63 3.28
CA ALA A 66 -23.52 -10.91 3.75
C ALA A 66 -24.99 -11.13 3.33
N GLU A 67 -25.85 -10.12 3.51
CA GLU A 67 -27.26 -10.17 3.06
C GLU A 67 -27.35 -10.33 1.53
N GLU A 68 -26.51 -9.61 0.77
CA GLU A 68 -26.42 -9.75 -0.68
C GLU A 68 -25.98 -11.15 -1.12
N MET A 69 -24.99 -11.72 -0.43
CA MET A 69 -24.49 -13.07 -0.68
C MET A 69 -25.59 -14.10 -0.50
N GLU A 70 -26.40 -13.96 0.54
CA GLU A 70 -27.56 -14.82 0.81
C GLU A 70 -28.64 -14.68 -0.25
N ALA A 71 -29.02 -13.44 -0.57
CA ALA A 71 -30.03 -13.15 -1.58
C ALA A 71 -29.64 -13.72 -2.97
N LYS A 72 -28.35 -13.70 -3.30
CA LYS A 72 -27.80 -14.23 -4.56
C LYS A 72 -27.43 -15.72 -4.47
N GLY A 73 -27.44 -16.32 -3.28
CA GLY A 73 -27.04 -17.70 -3.05
C GLY A 73 -25.56 -17.97 -3.37
N VAL A 74 -24.67 -17.02 -3.10
CA VAL A 74 -23.23 -17.13 -3.39
C VAL A 74 -22.41 -17.24 -2.10
N LEU A 75 -21.34 -18.04 -2.13
CA LEU A 75 -20.45 -18.26 -0.98
C LEU A 75 -19.15 -17.45 -1.05
N VAL A 76 -18.88 -16.83 -2.21
CA VAL A 76 -17.69 -16.01 -2.43
C VAL A 76 -18.11 -14.71 -3.11
N MET A 77 -17.71 -13.58 -2.54
CA MET A 77 -17.94 -12.25 -3.10
C MET A 77 -16.68 -11.40 -2.94
N ALA A 78 -16.44 -10.48 -3.87
CA ALA A 78 -15.39 -9.48 -3.70
C ALA A 78 -15.95 -8.28 -2.93
N PHE A 79 -15.16 -7.71 -2.03
CA PHE A 79 -15.53 -6.47 -1.36
C PHE A 79 -15.73 -5.38 -2.41
N SER A 80 -16.87 -4.71 -2.33
CA SER A 80 -17.23 -3.56 -3.16
C SER A 80 -17.94 -2.53 -2.31
N TRP A 81 -17.63 -1.25 -2.54
CA TRP A 81 -18.37 -0.14 -1.94
C TRP A 81 -19.71 0.05 -2.66
N GLU A 82 -20.77 0.32 -1.89
CA GLU A 82 -22.07 0.73 -2.40
C GLU A 82 -22.10 2.27 -2.57
N ALA A 83 -21.19 2.83 -3.36
CA ALA A 83 -21.17 4.27 -3.55
C ALA A 83 -20.47 4.68 -4.85
N SER A 84 -20.57 5.97 -5.16
CA SER A 84 -20.30 6.59 -6.45
C SER A 84 -18.88 6.33 -6.99
N PRO A 85 -18.61 6.61 -8.27
CA PRO A 85 -17.25 6.50 -8.82
C PRO A 85 -16.19 7.23 -7.98
N GLU A 86 -16.57 8.34 -7.33
CA GLU A 86 -15.68 9.16 -6.49
C GLU A 86 -15.24 8.40 -5.22
N ASP A 87 -16.14 7.66 -4.59
CA ASP A 87 -15.84 6.86 -3.38
C ASP A 87 -14.92 5.66 -3.70
N THR A 88 -15.08 5.11 -4.90
CA THR A 88 -14.22 4.02 -5.41
C THR A 88 -12.79 4.51 -5.66
N LEU A 89 -12.64 5.72 -6.23
CA LEU A 89 -11.34 6.35 -6.46
C LEU A 89 -10.63 6.70 -5.15
N GLY A 90 -11.33 7.33 -4.19
CA GLY A 90 -10.75 7.66 -2.88
C GLY A 90 -10.27 6.44 -2.10
N TYR A 91 -10.95 5.29 -2.26
CA TYR A 91 -10.53 4.03 -1.67
C TYR A 91 -9.26 3.45 -2.32
N GLN A 92 -9.20 3.39 -3.64
CA GLN A 92 -8.02 2.89 -4.35
C GLN A 92 -6.79 3.75 -4.08
N ASP A 93 -6.99 5.07 -3.98
CA ASP A 93 -5.97 6.02 -3.59
C ASP A 93 -5.44 5.72 -2.18
N SER A 94 -6.33 5.55 -1.20
CA SER A 94 -5.98 5.27 0.19
C SER A 94 -5.27 3.91 0.35
N LEU A 95 -5.67 2.89 -0.41
CA LEU A 95 -4.98 1.60 -0.45
C LEU A 95 -3.55 1.74 -1.00
N SER A 96 -3.40 2.46 -2.11
CA SER A 96 -2.09 2.67 -2.75
C SER A 96 -1.15 3.43 -1.81
N GLN A 97 -1.68 4.44 -1.11
CA GLN A 97 -0.93 5.18 -0.10
C GLN A 97 -0.55 4.29 1.08
N GLY A 98 -1.49 3.51 1.64
CA GLY A 98 -1.21 2.56 2.71
C GLY A 98 -0.13 1.54 2.32
N PHE A 99 -0.17 1.07 1.07
CA PHE A 99 0.85 0.20 0.52
C PHE A 99 2.24 0.83 0.52
N ILE A 100 2.39 2.11 0.14
CA ILE A 100 3.71 2.77 0.16
C ILE A 100 4.16 3.06 1.60
N TRP A 101 3.24 3.47 2.47
CA TRP A 101 3.56 3.74 3.86
C TRP A 101 4.11 2.53 4.62
N LYS A 102 3.74 1.30 4.23
CA LYS A 102 4.27 0.07 4.85
C LYS A 102 5.79 -0.10 4.70
N PHE A 103 6.41 0.62 3.75
CA PHE A 103 7.85 0.58 3.52
C PHE A 103 8.61 1.59 4.38
N GLN A 104 7.93 2.44 5.14
CA GLN A 104 8.56 3.41 6.01
C GLN A 104 9.53 2.71 6.97
N ASN A 105 10.76 3.26 7.08
CA ASN A 105 11.86 2.73 7.89
C ASN A 105 12.35 1.33 7.50
N ARG A 106 11.97 0.78 6.34
CA ARG A 106 12.53 -0.50 5.86
C ARG A 106 13.99 -0.35 5.42
N SER A 107 14.75 -1.42 5.65
CA SER A 107 16.16 -1.55 5.31
C SER A 107 16.34 -2.89 4.59
N TYR A 108 17.02 -2.89 3.46
CA TYR A 108 17.42 -4.07 2.68
C TYR A 108 18.93 -4.27 2.81
N GLU A 109 19.50 -5.36 2.31
CA GLU A 109 20.96 -5.58 2.34
C GLU A 109 21.73 -4.40 1.71
N ASP A 110 21.29 -3.95 0.53
CA ASP A 110 22.01 -2.99 -0.30
C ASP A 110 21.36 -1.59 -0.36
N ALA A 111 20.20 -1.38 0.26
CA ALA A 111 19.55 -0.07 0.30
C ALA A 111 18.76 0.17 1.59
N ARG A 112 18.42 1.44 1.85
CA ARG A 112 17.52 1.83 2.94
C ARG A 112 16.48 2.82 2.46
N VAL A 113 15.26 2.73 2.98
CA VAL A 113 14.23 3.73 2.77
C VAL A 113 14.58 4.98 3.58
N LEU A 114 14.71 6.13 2.92
CA LEU A 114 14.95 7.42 3.58
C LEU A 114 13.66 8.12 3.99
N PHE A 115 12.70 8.21 3.07
CA PHE A 115 11.40 8.81 3.35
C PHE A 115 10.33 8.34 2.36
N VAL A 116 9.08 8.43 2.83
CA VAL A 116 7.86 8.28 2.04
C VAL A 116 7.26 9.67 1.86
N ILE A 117 6.97 10.06 0.62
CA ILE A 117 6.39 11.36 0.29
C ILE A 117 4.91 11.18 -0.03
N ASN A 118 4.05 11.73 0.83
CA ASN A 118 2.59 11.77 0.66
C ASN A 118 1.93 10.40 0.35
N GLY A 119 2.58 9.28 0.69
CA GLY A 119 2.11 7.95 0.33
C GLY A 119 2.22 7.61 -1.17
N ASP A 120 2.88 8.45 -1.97
CA ASP A 120 2.97 8.30 -3.43
C ASP A 120 4.36 7.94 -3.93
N THR A 121 5.39 8.31 -3.17
CA THR A 121 6.78 8.10 -3.56
C THR A 121 7.57 7.49 -2.42
N LEU A 122 8.29 6.43 -2.73
CA LEU A 122 9.30 5.84 -1.86
C LEU A 122 10.68 6.30 -2.35
N VAL A 123 11.48 6.86 -1.44
CA VAL A 123 12.87 7.24 -1.73
C VAL A 123 13.80 6.31 -0.97
N LEU A 124 14.69 5.64 -1.71
CA LEU A 124 15.71 4.75 -1.16
C LEU A 124 17.10 5.30 -1.45
N GLN A 125 18.03 5.05 -0.54
CA GLN A 125 19.46 5.32 -0.72
C GLN A 125 20.22 4.00 -0.74
N SER A 126 21.12 3.85 -1.69
CA SER A 126 22.04 2.71 -1.75
C SER A 126 22.99 2.73 -0.55
N LYS A 127 23.23 1.56 0.04
CA LYS A 127 24.25 1.32 1.06
C LYS A 127 25.61 1.02 0.43
N LEU A 128 25.63 0.65 -0.85
CA LEU A 128 26.85 0.40 -1.61
C LEU A 128 27.48 1.71 -2.12
N ASP A 129 26.64 2.67 -2.50
CA ASP A 129 27.05 4.01 -2.92
C ASP A 129 26.10 5.06 -2.31
N PRO A 130 26.54 5.86 -1.32
CA PRO A 130 25.67 6.83 -0.65
C PRO A 130 25.21 7.98 -1.55
N THR A 131 25.83 8.15 -2.72
CA THR A 131 25.43 9.15 -3.73
C THR A 131 24.34 8.63 -4.66
N GLU A 132 24.03 7.33 -4.63
CA GLU A 132 23.02 6.70 -5.48
C GLU A 132 21.68 6.56 -4.75
N TYR A 133 20.65 7.08 -5.41
CA TYR A 133 19.28 7.12 -4.89
C TYR A 133 18.31 6.49 -5.88
N TYR A 134 17.27 5.87 -5.33
CA TYR A 134 16.24 5.18 -6.08
C TYR A 134 14.87 5.71 -5.69
N LEU A 135 13.97 5.76 -6.67
CA LEU A 135 12.62 6.26 -6.52
C LEU A 135 11.64 5.24 -7.03
N LEU A 136 10.62 4.96 -6.22
CA LEU A 136 9.43 4.26 -6.65
C LEU A 136 8.27 5.25 -6.56
N LYS A 137 7.80 5.74 -7.70
CA LYS A 137 6.76 6.77 -7.79
C LYS A 137 5.49 6.20 -8.41
N ARG A 138 4.36 6.37 -7.74
CA ARG A 138 3.05 5.99 -8.26
C ARG A 138 2.76 6.74 -9.57
N LEU A 139 2.33 6.00 -10.58
CA LEU A 139 1.85 6.54 -11.85
C LEU A 139 0.36 6.90 -11.74
N GLU A 140 -0.12 7.74 -12.65
CA GLU A 140 -1.56 8.02 -12.75
C GLU A 140 -2.36 6.73 -12.95
N GLU A 141 -3.56 6.70 -12.38
CA GLU A 141 -4.38 5.49 -12.31
C GLU A 141 -4.69 4.92 -13.70
N SER A 142 -4.43 3.62 -13.85
CA SER A 142 -4.83 2.84 -15.01
C SER A 142 -6.00 1.93 -14.65
N LYS A 143 -6.87 1.66 -15.62
CA LYS A 143 -7.91 0.63 -15.49
C LYS A 143 -7.34 -0.77 -15.23
N ASP A 144 -6.08 -0.97 -15.57
CA ASP A 144 -5.38 -2.25 -15.46
C ASP A 144 -4.71 -2.44 -14.08
N GLY A 145 -4.80 -1.47 -13.18
CA GLY A 145 -4.27 -1.54 -11.81
C GLY A 145 -3.39 -0.34 -11.42
N VAL A 146 -2.73 -0.47 -10.28
CA VAL A 146 -1.81 0.54 -9.73
C VAL A 146 -0.39 0.19 -10.17
N PHE A 147 0.28 1.15 -10.79
CA PHE A 147 1.63 1.01 -11.32
C PHE A 147 2.58 2.02 -10.69
N PHE A 148 3.85 1.66 -10.61
CA PHE A 148 4.93 2.49 -10.11
C PHE A 148 6.04 2.60 -11.15
N SER A 149 6.54 3.81 -11.40
CA SER A 149 7.81 4.00 -12.11
C SER A 149 8.94 3.83 -11.11
N PHE A 150 9.86 2.93 -11.43
CA PHE A 150 11.09 2.73 -10.69
C PHE A 150 12.23 3.42 -11.44
N SER A 151 12.89 4.37 -10.78
CA SER A 151 13.97 5.16 -11.36
C SER A 151 15.12 5.33 -10.39
N LYS A 152 16.29 5.73 -10.91
CA LYS A 152 17.44 6.08 -10.09
C LYS A 152 18.08 7.38 -10.52
N PHE A 153 18.75 8.03 -9.59
CA PHE A 153 19.52 9.25 -9.80
C PHE A 153 20.74 9.28 -8.89
N ILE A 154 21.68 10.15 -9.22
CA ILE A 154 22.91 10.36 -8.46
C ILE A 154 22.87 11.79 -7.94
N GLU A 155 23.18 11.96 -6.66
CA GLU A 155 23.32 13.26 -6.01
C GLU A 155 24.68 13.31 -5.30
N GLU A 156 25.46 14.38 -5.54
CA GLU A 156 26.81 14.52 -5.00
C GLU A 156 26.79 14.73 -3.47
N ASP A 157 25.67 15.21 -2.93
CA ASP A 157 25.45 15.33 -1.49
C ASP A 157 25.04 13.99 -0.86
N GLU A 158 25.85 13.50 0.09
CA GLU A 158 25.59 12.25 0.83
C GLU A 158 24.34 12.34 1.73
N GLU A 159 23.86 13.55 2.03
CA GLU A 159 22.68 13.80 2.86
C GLU A 159 21.53 14.42 2.05
N LEU A 160 20.74 13.55 1.41
CA LEU A 160 19.47 13.94 0.81
C LEU A 160 18.38 14.13 1.88
N THR A 161 17.98 15.38 2.12
CA THR A 161 16.80 15.70 2.95
C THR A 161 15.54 15.82 2.09
N TYR A 162 14.38 15.82 2.74
CA TYR A 162 13.10 16.02 2.07
C TYR A 162 13.03 17.36 1.31
N GLU A 163 13.53 18.44 1.94
CA GLU A 163 13.55 19.77 1.34
C GLU A 163 14.44 19.80 0.09
N LYS A 164 15.64 19.20 0.17
CA LYS A 164 16.55 19.08 -0.97
C LYS A 164 15.93 18.28 -2.11
N TYR A 165 15.24 17.18 -1.79
CA TYR A 165 14.56 16.37 -2.79
C TYR A 165 13.48 17.16 -3.57
N ILE A 166 12.73 18.03 -2.89
CA ILE A 166 11.72 18.88 -3.56
C ILE A 166 12.40 19.89 -4.49
N GLU A 167 13.52 20.48 -4.05
CA GLU A 167 14.25 21.50 -4.81
C GLU A 167 15.02 20.95 -6.02
N LEU A 168 15.32 19.64 -6.03
CA LEU A 168 16.24 19.00 -6.97
C LEU A 168 15.79 19.01 -8.44
N GLU A 169 14.54 19.39 -8.75
CA GLU A 169 13.91 19.37 -10.09
C GLU A 169 14.42 18.23 -11.00
N PRO A 170 13.67 17.13 -11.17
CA PRO A 170 14.15 15.82 -11.64
C PRO A 170 14.70 15.85 -13.07
N SER A 171 15.91 16.36 -13.25
CA SER A 171 16.56 16.56 -14.55
C SER A 171 17.51 15.41 -14.88
N PHE A 172 17.89 14.60 -13.88
CA PHE A 172 18.79 13.47 -14.03
C PHE A 172 18.24 12.19 -13.38
N GLN A 173 17.03 11.79 -13.78
CA GLN A 173 16.48 10.49 -13.41
C GLN A 173 16.59 9.51 -14.58
N LYS A 174 17.16 8.34 -14.32
CA LYS A 174 17.14 7.21 -15.24
C LYS A 174 16.02 6.27 -14.82
N GLU A 175 14.98 6.14 -15.64
CA GLU A 175 13.97 5.12 -15.46
C GLU A 175 14.59 3.73 -15.64
N LEU A 176 14.31 2.84 -14.69
CA LEU A 176 14.72 1.44 -14.66
C LEU A 176 13.59 0.53 -15.15
N GLY A 177 12.34 0.89 -14.84
CA GLY A 177 11.16 0.18 -15.35
C GLY A 177 9.85 0.66 -14.73
N VAL A 178 8.78 -0.03 -15.11
CA VAL A 178 7.44 0.14 -14.54
C VAL A 178 7.03 -1.18 -13.89
N VAL A 179 6.56 -1.12 -12.65
CA VAL A 179 6.27 -2.28 -11.80
C VAL A 179 4.83 -2.20 -11.30
N LYS A 180 4.10 -3.31 -11.30
CA LYS A 180 2.76 -3.36 -10.70
C LYS A 180 2.84 -3.39 -9.19
N MET A 181 1.84 -2.85 -8.50
CA MET A 181 1.79 -2.84 -7.04
C MET A 181 2.02 -4.23 -6.42
N GLU A 182 1.45 -5.29 -6.99
CA GLU A 182 1.65 -6.67 -6.52
C GLU A 182 3.09 -7.20 -6.65
N GLU A 183 3.91 -6.61 -7.52
CA GLU A 183 5.28 -7.06 -7.84
C GLU A 183 6.35 -6.22 -7.12
N VAL A 184 5.97 -5.11 -6.46
CA VAL A 184 6.94 -4.17 -5.87
C VAL A 184 7.78 -4.80 -4.77
N GLU A 185 7.21 -5.61 -3.88
CA GLU A 185 7.99 -6.23 -2.79
C GLU A 185 9.03 -7.23 -3.32
N ASP A 186 8.65 -8.02 -4.31
CA ASP A 186 9.55 -8.98 -4.97
C ASP A 186 10.66 -8.23 -5.70
N MET A 187 10.32 -7.21 -6.49
CA MET A 187 11.29 -6.38 -7.21
C MET A 187 12.29 -5.70 -6.28
N LEU A 188 11.84 -5.11 -5.17
CA LEU A 188 12.74 -4.47 -4.20
C LEU A 188 13.67 -5.49 -3.52
N SER A 189 13.19 -6.70 -3.26
CA SER A 189 14.00 -7.77 -2.66
C SER A 189 15.01 -8.34 -3.66
N GLU A 190 14.63 -8.45 -4.94
CA GLU A 190 15.54 -8.87 -6.02
C GLU A 190 16.64 -7.83 -6.30
N GLU A 191 16.31 -6.54 -6.25
CA GLU A 191 17.25 -5.45 -6.53
C GLU A 191 18.17 -5.15 -5.34
N PHE A 192 17.66 -5.18 -4.10
CA PHE A 192 18.39 -4.72 -2.91
C PHE A 192 18.70 -5.80 -1.88
N GLY A 193 18.37 -7.06 -2.15
CA GLY A 193 18.56 -8.18 -1.23
C GLY A 193 17.49 -8.31 -0.15
N GLU A 194 17.72 -9.18 0.82
CA GLU A 194 16.75 -9.50 1.87
C GLU A 194 16.49 -8.30 2.83
N LEU A 195 15.31 -8.30 3.45
CA LEU A 195 14.96 -7.33 4.48
C LEU A 195 15.87 -7.52 5.71
N CYS A 196 16.55 -6.45 6.10
CA CYS A 196 17.36 -6.37 7.31
C CYS A 196 16.54 -5.69 8.40
N ASP A 197 16.14 -6.45 9.43
CA ASP A 197 15.47 -5.91 10.63
C ASP A 197 16.33 -4.90 11.40
#